data_AF-A0AAE3IGM1-F1
#
_entry.id   AF-A0AAE3IGM1-F1
#
_cell.length_a   1.000
_cell.length_b   1.000
_cell.length_c   1.000
_cell.angle_alpha   90.00
_cell.angle_beta   90.00
_cell.angle_gamma   90.00
#
_symmetry.space_group_name_H-M   'P 1'
#
loop_
_entity.id
_entity.type
_entity.pdbx_description
1 polymer ?
#
loop_
_entity_poly.entity_id
_entity_poly.type
_entity_poly.pdbx_seq_one_letter_code
_entity_poly.pdbx_strand_id
1 'polypeptide(L)'
;MAFTDEQLERYSRHIILKEVGAKGQKKLLNAKVLIIGAGGLGAPAAMYLAAAGVGTIGIADADEVDLSNLQRQIIHTTQDVGKAKVLSAKETMEAINPDVKVNTYRTFIDSENIMDIIKDYDFVIDGTDNFPAKFLINDACVMAKKPFSHAGIIRFKGQLMTYVPGQGPCYRCVFKNPPPKDAVPTCKQAGVIGAMGGVIGSLQAMEAIKYILGVGDLLTGYLLTYDALKMEFRKVKLPQDTKGCAVCGEHPTITELIDYEQAECDGVHL
;
A
#
# COMPACT_ATOMS: atom_id res chain seq x y z
N MET A 1 10.12 -17.49 20.37
CA MET A 1 11.01 -18.18 19.41
C MET A 1 12.31 -17.42 19.30
N ALA A 2 13.41 -18.17 19.31
CA ALA A 2 14.74 -17.71 18.91
C ALA A 2 14.82 -17.75 17.38
N PHE A 3 15.74 -16.98 16.80
CA PHE A 3 16.02 -17.03 15.36
C PHE A 3 16.74 -18.34 15.01
N THR A 4 16.50 -18.86 13.81
CA THR A 4 17.38 -19.89 13.21
C THR A 4 18.70 -19.24 12.77
N ASP A 5 19.74 -20.04 12.52
CA ASP A 5 21.01 -19.53 12.01
C ASP A 5 20.84 -18.86 10.65
N GLU A 6 20.02 -19.43 9.77
CA GLU A 6 19.67 -18.85 8.47
C GLU A 6 18.97 -17.48 8.62
N GLN A 7 18.07 -17.33 9.60
CA GLN A 7 17.43 -16.05 9.90
C GLN A 7 18.41 -15.02 10.46
N LEU A 8 19.34 -15.45 11.32
CA LEU A 8 20.39 -14.56 11.83
C LEU A 8 21.30 -14.06 10.71
N GLU A 9 21.67 -14.92 9.77
CA GLU A 9 22.46 -14.54 8.60
C GLU A 9 21.68 -13.57 7.70
N ARG A 10 20.46 -13.95 7.29
CA ARG A 10 19.58 -13.18 6.40
C ARG A 10 19.30 -11.78 6.94
N TYR A 11 18.94 -11.68 8.22
CA TYR A 11 18.58 -10.39 8.84
C TYR A 11 19.73 -9.74 9.60
N SER A 12 20.96 -10.21 9.44
CA SER A 12 22.13 -9.68 10.15
C SER A 12 22.27 -8.15 10.00
N ARG A 13 22.00 -7.62 8.80
CA ARG A 13 22.06 -6.17 8.50
C ARG A 13 20.96 -5.37 9.18
N HIS A 14 19.83 -5.97 9.51
CA HIS A 14 18.78 -5.34 10.31
C HIS A 14 19.11 -5.42 11.81
N ILE A 15 19.54 -6.59 12.28
CA ILE A 15 19.80 -6.85 13.70
C ILE A 15 20.91 -5.94 14.26
N ILE A 16 21.88 -5.52 13.44
CA ILE A 16 22.92 -4.56 13.87
C ILE A 16 22.42 -3.12 14.05
N LEU A 17 21.26 -2.77 13.46
CA LEU A 17 20.70 -1.41 13.59
C LEU A 17 20.13 -1.22 14.99
N LYS A 18 20.48 -0.10 15.64
CA LYS A 18 20.04 0.23 17.00
C LYS A 18 18.52 0.32 17.11
N GLU A 19 17.87 0.86 16.08
CA GLU A 19 16.43 1.06 15.98
C GLU A 19 15.67 -0.27 15.76
N VAL A 20 16.36 -1.29 15.26
CA VAL A 20 15.75 -2.60 14.98
C VAL A 20 16.18 -3.61 16.04
N GLY A 21 17.45 -4.01 16.06
CA GLY A 21 17.93 -5.07 16.93
C GLY A 21 17.24 -6.43 16.71
N ALA A 22 17.64 -7.43 17.48
CA ALA A 22 16.97 -8.73 17.49
C ALA A 22 15.48 -8.61 17.87
N LYS A 23 15.14 -7.69 18.78
CA LYS A 23 13.76 -7.46 19.21
C LYS A 23 12.88 -6.89 18.10
N GLY A 24 13.37 -5.91 17.35
CA GLY A 24 12.65 -5.30 16.24
C GLY A 24 12.48 -6.25 15.07
N GLN A 25 13.53 -7.01 14.71
CA GLN A 25 13.40 -8.03 13.67
C GLN A 25 12.36 -9.09 14.05
N LYS A 26 12.28 -9.46 15.34
CA LYS A 26 11.22 -10.35 15.83
C LYS A 26 9.84 -9.72 15.73
N LYS A 27 9.69 -8.40 15.87
CA LYS A 27 8.39 -7.74 15.61
C LYS A 27 8.00 -7.88 14.14
N LEU A 28 8.93 -7.66 13.20
CA LEU A 28 8.68 -7.84 11.77
C LEU A 28 8.23 -9.27 11.47
N LEU A 29 8.93 -10.29 11.97
CA LEU A 29 8.57 -11.69 11.79
C LEU A 29 7.19 -12.08 12.37
N ASN A 30 6.64 -11.31 13.32
CA ASN A 30 5.31 -11.55 13.88
C ASN A 30 4.23 -10.65 13.29
N ALA A 31 4.61 -9.67 12.47
CA ALA A 31 3.68 -8.71 11.90
C ALA A 31 2.99 -9.25 10.66
N LYS A 32 1.79 -8.71 10.41
CA LYS A 32 0.95 -9.03 9.25
C LYS A 32 0.63 -7.76 8.47
N VAL A 33 0.99 -7.71 7.20
CA VAL A 33 0.71 -6.56 6.33
C VAL A 33 -0.17 -6.98 5.16
N LEU A 34 -1.25 -6.24 4.89
CA LEU A 34 -2.07 -6.42 3.70
C LEU A 34 -1.65 -5.42 2.63
N ILE A 35 -1.53 -5.88 1.38
CA ILE A 35 -1.26 -5.05 0.21
C ILE A 35 -2.46 -5.18 -0.73
N ILE A 36 -3.15 -4.06 -0.97
CA ILE A 36 -4.31 -4.01 -1.88
C ILE A 36 -3.82 -3.43 -3.21
N GLY A 37 -3.77 -4.28 -4.23
CA GLY A 37 -3.19 -4.02 -5.55
C GLY A 37 -1.75 -4.54 -5.64
N ALA A 38 -1.51 -5.49 -6.54
CA ALA A 38 -0.19 -6.05 -6.88
C ALA A 38 0.48 -5.28 -8.03
N GLY A 39 0.07 -4.02 -8.25
CA GLY A 39 0.51 -3.18 -9.36
C GLY A 39 1.83 -2.44 -9.13
N GLY A 40 2.01 -1.29 -9.78
CA GLY A 40 3.30 -0.57 -9.78
C GLY A 40 3.73 -0.02 -8.42
N LEU A 41 2.79 0.20 -7.49
CA LEU A 41 3.06 0.61 -6.11
C LEU A 41 3.18 -0.61 -5.18
N GLY A 42 2.24 -1.55 -5.28
CA GLY A 42 2.21 -2.74 -4.43
C GLY A 42 3.37 -3.70 -4.68
N ALA A 43 3.84 -3.84 -5.93
CA ALA A 43 4.96 -4.70 -6.29
C ALA A 43 6.26 -4.39 -5.51
N PRO A 44 6.83 -3.17 -5.56
CA PRO A 44 8.01 -2.84 -4.77
C PRO A 44 7.74 -2.91 -3.26
N ALA A 45 6.53 -2.53 -2.79
CA ALA A 45 6.19 -2.63 -1.38
C ALA A 45 6.23 -4.08 -0.89
N ALA A 46 5.60 -5.00 -1.62
CA ALA A 46 5.56 -6.43 -1.34
C ALA A 46 6.95 -7.04 -1.29
N MET A 47 7.79 -6.77 -2.28
CA MET A 47 9.15 -7.30 -2.32
C MET A 47 10.01 -6.83 -1.14
N TYR A 48 9.95 -5.53 -0.78
CA TYR A 48 10.72 -5.03 0.35
C TYR A 48 10.19 -5.52 1.70
N LEU A 49 8.87 -5.66 1.87
CA LEU A 49 8.30 -6.23 3.09
C LEU A 49 8.64 -7.72 3.23
N ALA A 50 8.60 -8.49 2.13
CA ALA A 50 9.02 -9.88 2.13
C ALA A 50 10.51 -10.01 2.46
N ALA A 51 11.38 -9.24 1.79
CA ALA A 51 12.81 -9.21 2.05
C ALA A 51 13.12 -8.79 3.50
N ALA A 52 12.33 -7.88 4.08
CA ALA A 52 12.50 -7.44 5.46
C ALA A 52 12.06 -8.47 6.51
N GLY A 53 11.41 -9.55 6.09
CA GLY A 53 10.92 -10.60 6.98
C GLY A 53 9.64 -10.20 7.70
N VAL A 54 8.72 -9.49 7.05
CA VAL A 54 7.35 -9.38 7.55
C VAL A 54 6.72 -10.77 7.53
N GLY A 55 6.30 -11.29 8.69
CA GLY A 55 5.96 -12.70 8.85
C GLY A 55 4.77 -13.18 8.01
N THR A 56 3.76 -12.34 7.82
CA THR A 56 2.64 -12.64 6.91
C THR A 56 2.33 -11.46 6.01
N ILE A 57 2.25 -11.71 4.72
CA ILE A 57 1.84 -10.72 3.73
C ILE A 57 0.56 -11.20 3.06
N GLY A 58 -0.51 -10.42 3.20
CA GLY A 58 -1.71 -10.57 2.39
C GLY A 58 -1.57 -9.76 1.11
N ILE A 59 -1.98 -10.32 -0.03
CA ILE A 59 -2.04 -9.58 -1.28
C ILE A 59 -3.37 -9.80 -1.98
N ALA A 60 -4.07 -8.69 -2.26
CA ALA A 60 -5.37 -8.68 -2.91
C ALA A 60 -5.30 -8.01 -4.27
N ASP A 61 -5.62 -8.75 -5.33
CA ASP A 61 -5.69 -8.26 -6.71
C ASP A 61 -6.48 -9.28 -7.55
N ALA A 62 -7.41 -8.82 -8.38
CA ALA A 62 -8.23 -9.69 -9.23
C ALA A 62 -7.60 -9.95 -10.60
N ASP A 63 -6.67 -9.10 -11.04
CA ASP A 63 -6.17 -9.09 -12.40
C ASP A 63 -5.19 -10.24 -12.67
N GLU A 64 -4.95 -10.44 -13.96
CA GLU A 64 -3.84 -11.23 -14.49
C GLU A 64 -2.68 -10.32 -14.91
N VAL A 65 -1.47 -10.88 -14.95
CA VAL A 65 -0.27 -10.19 -15.43
C VAL A 65 -0.41 -9.95 -16.92
N ASP A 66 -0.27 -8.70 -17.34
CA ASP A 66 -0.28 -8.29 -18.75
C ASP A 66 1.09 -7.78 -19.19
N LEU A 67 1.44 -7.93 -20.48
CA LEU A 67 2.73 -7.48 -21.01
C LEU A 67 2.96 -5.97 -20.77
N SER A 68 1.92 -5.15 -20.92
CA SER A 68 1.99 -3.69 -20.69
C SER A 68 2.25 -3.31 -19.23
N ASN A 69 2.10 -4.26 -18.31
CA ASN A 69 2.30 -4.05 -16.88
C ASN A 69 3.79 -4.18 -16.49
N LEU A 70 4.57 -4.96 -17.23
CA LEU A 70 5.95 -5.33 -16.88
C LEU A 70 6.93 -4.15 -16.86
N GLN A 71 6.60 -3.03 -17.50
CA GLN A 71 7.43 -1.81 -17.42
C GLN A 71 7.46 -1.18 -16.01
N ARG A 72 6.50 -1.53 -15.13
CA ARG A 72 6.37 -0.95 -13.78
C ARG A 72 6.05 -1.95 -12.66
N GLN A 73 5.53 -3.13 -12.98
CA GLN A 73 5.13 -4.14 -11.99
C GLN A 73 6.25 -5.18 -11.83
N ILE A 74 7.36 -4.74 -11.24
CA ILE A 74 8.63 -5.49 -11.19
C ILE A 74 8.61 -6.77 -10.36
N ILE A 75 7.51 -7.08 -9.68
CA ILE A 75 7.30 -8.36 -8.99
C ILE A 75 6.88 -9.48 -9.96
N HIS A 76 6.43 -9.13 -11.16
CA HIS A 76 6.01 -10.05 -12.21
C HIS A 76 7.07 -10.14 -13.31
N THR A 77 7.12 -11.28 -13.99
CA THR A 77 8.06 -11.50 -15.10
C THR A 77 7.33 -11.78 -16.41
N THR A 78 8.06 -11.78 -17.53
CA THR A 78 7.50 -12.14 -18.85
C THR A 78 6.91 -13.55 -18.88
N GLN A 79 7.43 -14.47 -18.07
CA GLN A 79 6.90 -15.84 -17.97
C GLN A 79 5.55 -15.91 -17.25
N ASP A 80 5.21 -14.88 -16.48
CA ASP A 80 3.96 -14.82 -15.72
C ASP A 80 2.80 -14.21 -16.52
N VAL A 81 2.98 -13.76 -17.76
CA VAL A 81 1.89 -13.16 -18.56
C VAL A 81 0.71 -14.13 -18.67
N GLY A 82 -0.50 -13.66 -18.32
CA GLY A 82 -1.73 -14.46 -18.23
C GLY A 82 -1.94 -15.18 -16.89
N LYS A 83 -0.99 -15.09 -15.96
CA LYS A 83 -1.13 -15.64 -14.60
C LYS A 83 -1.82 -14.63 -13.70
N ALA A 84 -2.62 -15.10 -12.74
CA ALA A 84 -3.18 -14.23 -11.70
C ALA A 84 -2.07 -13.47 -10.97
N LYS A 85 -2.19 -12.14 -10.85
CA LYS A 85 -1.15 -11.29 -10.23
C LYS A 85 -0.83 -11.73 -8.81
N VAL A 86 -1.85 -12.07 -8.02
CA VAL A 86 -1.64 -12.55 -6.64
C VAL A 86 -0.81 -13.83 -6.56
N LEU A 87 -0.90 -14.72 -7.55
CA LEU A 87 -0.10 -15.94 -7.60
C LEU A 87 1.34 -15.65 -8.02
N SER A 88 1.52 -14.86 -9.09
CA SER A 88 2.86 -14.43 -9.52
C SER A 88 3.58 -13.68 -8.39
N ALA A 89 2.90 -12.75 -7.72
CA ALA A 89 3.47 -12.00 -6.61
C ALA A 89 3.83 -12.88 -5.41
N LYS A 90 2.98 -13.87 -5.09
CA LYS A 90 3.25 -14.86 -4.04
C LYS A 90 4.54 -15.62 -4.30
N GLU A 91 4.67 -16.20 -5.49
CA GLU A 91 5.85 -16.98 -5.85
C GLU A 91 7.13 -16.14 -5.79
N THR A 92 7.08 -14.90 -6.28
CA THR A 92 8.22 -13.98 -6.19
C THR A 92 8.58 -13.66 -4.73
N MET A 93 7.60 -13.38 -3.86
CA MET A 93 7.86 -13.11 -2.44
C MET A 93 8.44 -14.32 -1.71
N GLU A 94 7.90 -15.52 -1.95
CA GLU A 94 8.39 -16.76 -1.34
C GLU A 94 9.78 -17.15 -1.87
N ALA A 95 10.08 -16.84 -3.14
CA ALA A 95 11.43 -16.99 -3.70
C ALA A 95 12.44 -16.00 -3.10
N ILE A 96 12.01 -14.77 -2.81
CA ILE A 96 12.84 -13.77 -2.09
C ILE A 96 13.11 -14.26 -0.66
N ASN A 97 12.07 -14.73 0.03
CA ASN A 97 12.14 -15.11 1.42
C ASN A 97 11.17 -16.27 1.76
N PRO A 98 11.66 -17.52 1.88
CA PRO A 98 10.81 -18.69 2.13
C PRO A 98 10.19 -18.71 3.53
N ASP A 99 10.64 -17.86 4.45
CA ASP A 99 10.07 -17.74 5.80
C ASP A 99 8.75 -16.95 5.82
N VAL A 100 8.45 -16.20 4.75
CA VAL A 100 7.27 -15.32 4.70
C VAL A 100 6.05 -16.12 4.28
N LYS A 101 4.99 -16.04 5.08
CA LYS A 101 3.69 -16.59 4.70
C LYS A 101 2.95 -15.61 3.80
N VAL A 102 2.61 -16.02 2.57
CA VAL A 102 1.81 -15.19 1.66
C VAL A 102 0.37 -15.71 1.53
N ASN A 103 -0.59 -14.86 1.90
CA ASN A 103 -2.02 -15.10 1.69
C ASN A 103 -2.49 -14.35 0.43
N THR A 104 -3.14 -15.05 -0.50
CA THR A 104 -3.60 -14.47 -1.77
C THR A 104 -5.12 -14.31 -1.76
N TYR A 105 -5.60 -13.14 -2.17
CA TYR A 105 -7.01 -12.84 -2.37
C TYR A 105 -7.22 -12.45 -3.84
N ARG A 106 -7.62 -13.42 -4.67
CA ARG A 106 -7.92 -13.15 -6.09
C ARG A 106 -9.33 -12.56 -6.23
N THR A 107 -9.47 -11.31 -5.83
CA THR A 107 -10.74 -10.57 -5.87
C THR A 107 -10.47 -9.08 -6.00
N PHE A 108 -11.43 -8.34 -6.57
CA PHE A 108 -11.48 -6.91 -6.34
C PHE A 108 -11.87 -6.67 -4.87
N ILE A 109 -11.22 -5.71 -4.24
CA ILE A 109 -11.64 -5.27 -2.91
C ILE A 109 -12.85 -4.36 -3.08
N ASP A 110 -13.93 -4.70 -2.40
CA ASP A 110 -15.23 -4.03 -2.44
C ASP A 110 -15.79 -3.83 -1.03
N SER A 111 -16.94 -3.15 -0.95
CA SER A 111 -17.63 -2.86 0.30
C SER A 111 -18.07 -4.11 1.08
N GLU A 112 -18.27 -5.24 0.40
CA GLU A 112 -18.75 -6.49 0.99
C GLU A 112 -17.60 -7.31 1.62
N ASN A 113 -16.40 -7.26 1.05
CA ASN A 113 -15.30 -8.13 1.45
C ASN A 113 -14.20 -7.44 2.28
N ILE A 114 -14.04 -6.11 2.18
CA ILE A 114 -12.85 -5.44 2.72
C ILE A 114 -12.72 -5.58 4.23
N MET A 115 -13.82 -5.47 4.98
CA MET A 115 -13.82 -5.54 6.44
C MET A 115 -13.36 -6.91 6.95
N ASP A 116 -13.76 -7.97 6.27
CA ASP A 116 -13.37 -9.33 6.61
C ASP A 116 -11.91 -9.61 6.29
N ILE A 117 -11.36 -8.98 5.26
CA ILE A 117 -9.95 -9.16 4.89
C ILE A 117 -9.04 -8.34 5.82
N ILE A 118 -9.31 -7.04 6.02
CA ILE A 118 -8.39 -6.15 6.74
C ILE A 118 -8.28 -6.46 8.24
N LYS A 119 -9.28 -7.12 8.85
CA LYS A 119 -9.32 -7.36 10.31
C LYS A 119 -8.13 -8.17 10.82
N ASP A 120 -7.56 -9.04 9.98
CA ASP A 120 -6.47 -9.94 10.35
C ASP A 120 -5.06 -9.34 10.20
N TYR A 121 -4.95 -8.10 9.70
CA TYR A 121 -3.66 -7.44 9.41
C TYR A 121 -3.39 -6.27 10.35
N ASP A 122 -2.10 -6.04 10.64
CA ASP A 122 -1.63 -4.99 11.54
C ASP A 122 -1.48 -3.65 10.83
N PHE A 123 -1.23 -3.68 9.51
CA PHE A 123 -1.04 -2.51 8.65
C PHE A 123 -1.51 -2.80 7.22
N VAL A 124 -2.06 -1.79 6.54
CA VAL A 124 -2.54 -1.91 5.16
C VAL A 124 -1.75 -0.98 4.22
N ILE A 125 -1.43 -1.47 3.03
CA ILE A 125 -0.81 -0.72 1.94
C ILE A 125 -1.84 -0.58 0.84
N ASP A 126 -2.21 0.67 0.51
CA ASP A 126 -2.97 0.98 -0.70
C ASP A 126 -2.02 1.10 -1.89
N GLY A 127 -1.95 0.03 -2.69
CA GLY A 127 -1.23 -0.04 -3.96
C GLY A 127 -2.12 0.13 -5.19
N THR A 128 -3.36 0.60 -5.01
CA THR A 128 -4.35 0.76 -6.09
C THR A 128 -4.08 2.01 -6.93
N ASP A 129 -4.66 2.07 -8.13
CA ASP A 129 -4.47 3.16 -9.09
C ASP A 129 -5.75 3.92 -9.44
N ASN A 130 -6.85 3.65 -8.73
CA ASN A 130 -8.16 4.28 -8.95
C ASN A 130 -8.68 4.97 -7.67
N PHE A 131 -9.53 5.99 -7.84
CA PHE A 131 -10.01 6.79 -6.72
C PHE A 131 -11.05 6.06 -5.84
N PRO A 132 -12.04 5.33 -6.38
CA PRO A 132 -12.97 4.54 -5.59
C PRO A 132 -12.31 3.66 -4.53
N ALA A 133 -11.34 2.84 -4.96
CA ALA A 133 -10.64 1.94 -4.05
C ALA A 133 -9.90 2.72 -2.96
N LYS A 134 -9.31 3.87 -3.28
CA LYS A 134 -8.63 4.75 -2.30
C LYS A 134 -9.57 5.23 -1.20
N PHE A 135 -10.78 5.65 -1.58
CA PHE A 135 -11.78 6.10 -0.61
C PHE A 135 -12.35 4.92 0.19
N LEU A 136 -12.65 3.80 -0.47
CA LEU A 136 -13.11 2.58 0.19
C LEU A 136 -12.09 2.06 1.23
N ILE A 137 -10.82 1.95 0.85
CA ILE A 137 -9.73 1.50 1.73
C ILE A 137 -9.59 2.45 2.92
N ASN A 138 -9.64 3.76 2.69
CA ASN A 138 -9.61 4.73 3.77
C ASN A 138 -10.77 4.50 4.75
N ASP A 139 -11.99 4.38 4.23
CA ASP A 139 -13.18 4.32 5.07
C ASP A 139 -13.19 3.04 5.90
N ALA A 140 -12.90 1.90 5.26
CA ALA A 140 -12.77 0.63 5.95
C ALA A 140 -11.64 0.65 6.99
N CYS A 141 -10.47 1.21 6.67
CA CYS A 141 -9.37 1.29 7.63
C CYS A 141 -9.70 2.22 8.82
N VAL A 142 -10.37 3.35 8.60
CA VAL A 142 -10.80 4.22 9.69
C VAL A 142 -11.83 3.51 10.56
N MET A 143 -12.85 2.89 9.96
CA MET A 143 -13.92 2.17 10.68
C MET A 143 -13.37 0.97 11.47
N ALA A 144 -12.46 0.19 10.87
CA ALA A 144 -11.82 -0.96 11.50
C ALA A 144 -10.65 -0.59 12.42
N LYS A 145 -10.32 0.70 12.56
CA LYS A 145 -9.14 1.20 13.29
C LYS A 145 -7.85 0.49 12.85
N LYS A 146 -7.64 0.41 11.54
CA LYS A 146 -6.43 -0.12 10.91
C LYS A 146 -5.55 1.03 10.42
N PRO A 147 -4.25 1.04 10.76
CA PRO A 147 -3.30 1.96 10.17
C PRO A 147 -3.07 1.58 8.70
N PHE A 148 -2.90 2.57 7.85
CA PHE A 148 -2.61 2.31 6.44
C PHE A 148 -1.75 3.40 5.81
N SER A 149 -1.00 3.02 4.77
CA SER A 149 -0.30 3.96 3.90
C SER A 149 -1.05 4.09 2.57
N HIS A 150 -1.47 5.32 2.29
CA HIS A 150 -2.02 5.72 1.00
C HIS A 150 -0.91 6.24 0.08
N ALA A 151 -0.98 5.92 -1.22
CA ALA A 151 -0.13 6.55 -2.23
C ALA A 151 -0.84 6.75 -3.57
N GLY A 152 -0.26 7.62 -4.40
CA GLY A 152 -0.67 7.81 -5.79
C GLY A 152 0.51 8.28 -6.64
N ILE A 153 0.54 7.84 -7.90
CA ILE A 153 1.56 8.23 -8.88
C ILE A 153 0.90 8.56 -10.22
N ILE A 154 1.42 9.59 -10.89
CA ILE A 154 0.99 9.97 -12.23
C ILE A 154 2.14 10.66 -12.96
N ARG A 155 2.44 10.26 -14.19
CA ARG A 155 3.59 10.76 -14.97
C ARG A 155 4.89 10.67 -14.16
N PHE A 156 5.45 11.80 -13.75
CA PHE A 156 6.69 11.97 -12.96
C PHE A 156 6.43 12.47 -11.54
N LYS A 157 5.19 12.38 -11.05
CA LYS A 157 4.77 12.87 -9.74
C LYS A 157 4.25 11.74 -8.88
N GLY A 158 4.60 11.79 -7.60
CA GLY A 158 4.16 10.83 -6.60
C GLY A 158 3.74 11.53 -5.31
N GLN A 159 2.85 10.89 -4.58
CA GLN A 159 2.45 11.33 -3.26
C GLN A 159 2.17 10.14 -2.35
N LEU A 160 2.47 10.28 -1.06
CA LEU A 160 2.02 9.33 -0.04
C LEU A 160 1.70 10.03 1.29
N MET A 161 0.83 9.39 2.07
CA MET A 161 0.56 9.74 3.45
C MET A 161 0.26 8.48 4.27
N THR A 162 0.41 8.58 5.59
CA THR A 162 0.12 7.46 6.51
C THR A 162 -0.96 7.87 7.50
N TYR A 163 -2.02 7.07 7.57
CA TYR A 163 -3.05 7.19 8.59
C TYR A 163 -2.75 6.23 9.73
N VAL A 164 -2.82 6.75 10.96
CA VAL A 164 -2.83 5.95 12.18
C VAL A 164 -4.10 6.27 12.96
N PRO A 165 -4.87 5.24 13.41
CA PRO A 165 -6.08 5.43 14.19
C PRO A 165 -5.87 6.37 15.38
N GLY A 166 -6.77 7.35 15.52
CA GLY A 166 -6.72 8.35 16.59
C GLY A 166 -5.66 9.45 16.43
N GLN A 167 -4.78 9.38 15.43
CA GLN A 167 -3.75 10.40 15.22
C GLN A 167 -4.09 11.37 14.07
N GLY A 168 -4.86 10.92 13.07
CA GLY A 168 -5.35 11.74 11.97
C GLY A 168 -4.27 12.52 11.20
N PRO A 169 -4.63 13.30 10.18
CA PRO A 169 -5.88 13.23 9.41
C PRO A 169 -5.98 11.92 8.60
N CYS A 170 -7.21 11.50 8.25
CA CYS A 170 -7.43 10.42 7.28
C CYS A 170 -7.46 10.97 5.84
N TYR A 171 -7.56 10.11 4.84
CA TYR A 171 -7.57 10.51 3.43
C TYR A 171 -8.73 11.48 3.11
N ARG A 172 -9.92 11.25 3.68
CA ARG A 172 -11.07 12.16 3.53
C ARG A 172 -10.90 13.52 4.15
N CYS A 173 -10.09 13.67 5.20
CA CYS A 173 -9.79 15.00 5.73
C CYS A 173 -9.08 15.88 4.69
N VAL A 174 -8.34 15.27 3.77
CA VAL A 174 -7.55 15.97 2.74
C VAL A 174 -8.36 16.12 1.45
N PHE A 175 -8.93 15.02 0.95
CA PHE A 175 -9.54 14.98 -0.38
C PHE A 175 -11.08 15.06 -0.36
N LYS A 176 -11.71 14.97 0.82
CA LYS A 176 -13.16 15.06 1.08
C LYS A 176 -13.99 13.97 0.40
N ASN A 177 -14.07 14.00 -0.93
CA ASN A 177 -14.88 13.12 -1.77
C ASN A 177 -14.11 12.68 -3.01
N PRO A 178 -14.48 11.53 -3.61
CA PRO A 178 -13.98 11.15 -4.93
C PRO A 178 -14.10 12.31 -5.93
N PRO A 179 -13.09 12.54 -6.78
CA PRO A 179 -13.21 13.54 -7.84
C PRO A 179 -14.35 13.15 -8.81
N PRO A 180 -14.98 14.12 -9.49
CA PRO A 180 -15.95 13.82 -10.54
C PRO A 180 -15.38 12.88 -11.60
N LYS A 181 -16.27 12.10 -12.25
CA LYS A 181 -15.91 11.29 -13.42
C LYS A 181 -15.18 12.19 -14.44
N ASP A 182 -14.05 11.72 -14.96
CA ASP A 182 -13.16 12.41 -15.92
C ASP A 182 -12.34 13.62 -15.42
N ALA A 183 -12.46 14.02 -14.14
CA ALA A 183 -11.68 15.15 -13.64
C ALA A 183 -10.17 14.86 -13.53
N VAL A 184 -9.80 13.58 -13.41
CA VAL A 184 -8.40 13.14 -13.32
C VAL A 184 -8.18 11.93 -14.22
N PRO A 185 -7.20 11.97 -15.15
CA PRO A 185 -6.91 10.82 -16.00
C PRO A 185 -6.30 9.68 -15.19
N THR A 186 -6.66 8.45 -15.54
CA THR A 186 -6.07 7.21 -14.99
C THR A 186 -4.60 7.10 -15.37
N CYS A 187 -3.83 6.24 -14.67
CA CYS A 187 -2.45 5.93 -15.05
C CYS A 187 -2.36 5.37 -16.48
N LYS A 188 -3.36 4.60 -16.92
CA LYS A 188 -3.48 4.07 -18.28
C LYS A 188 -3.63 5.19 -19.32
N GLN A 189 -4.35 6.25 -18.99
CA GLN A 189 -4.57 7.41 -19.87
C GLN A 189 -3.41 8.41 -19.85
N ALA A 190 -2.86 8.71 -18.66
CA ALA A 190 -1.86 9.75 -18.48
C ALA A 190 -0.42 9.27 -18.69
N GLY A 191 -0.19 7.95 -18.62
CA GLY A 191 1.13 7.35 -18.55
C GLY A 191 1.80 7.50 -17.18
N VAL A 192 2.69 6.56 -16.85
CA VAL A 192 3.51 6.59 -15.64
C VAL A 192 4.84 5.90 -15.89
N ILE A 193 5.93 6.52 -15.43
CA ILE A 193 7.27 5.91 -15.51
C ILE A 193 7.43 4.92 -14.36
N GLY A 194 7.79 3.66 -14.66
CA GLY A 194 7.80 2.58 -13.67
C GLY A 194 8.65 2.85 -12.42
N ALA A 195 9.76 3.58 -12.57
CA ALA A 195 10.61 3.99 -11.46
C ALA A 195 9.86 4.79 -10.37
N MET A 196 8.80 5.54 -10.72
CA MET A 196 7.97 6.24 -9.74
C MET A 196 7.26 5.28 -8.79
N GLY A 197 6.74 4.16 -9.34
CA GLY A 197 6.17 3.09 -8.54
C GLY A 197 7.19 2.49 -7.58
N GLY A 198 8.40 2.24 -8.08
CA GLY A 198 9.55 1.82 -7.28
C GLY A 198 9.83 2.74 -6.09
N VAL A 199 9.98 4.04 -6.33
CA VAL A 199 10.27 5.02 -5.27
C VAL A 199 9.14 5.10 -4.25
N ILE A 200 7.90 5.33 -4.70
CA ILE A 200 6.78 5.58 -3.79
C ILE A 200 6.35 4.31 -3.06
N GLY A 201 6.31 3.16 -3.72
CA GLY A 201 5.98 1.89 -3.08
C GLY A 201 7.03 1.45 -2.05
N SER A 202 8.31 1.74 -2.30
CA SER A 202 9.38 1.52 -1.29
C SER A 202 9.19 2.42 -0.06
N LEU A 203 8.73 3.67 -0.25
CA LEU A 203 8.37 4.55 0.86
C LEU A 203 7.16 4.03 1.64
N GLN A 204 6.15 3.46 0.97
CA GLN A 204 5.03 2.81 1.67
C GLN A 204 5.48 1.62 2.52
N ALA A 205 6.37 0.77 2.00
CA ALA A 205 6.99 -0.31 2.79
C ALA A 205 7.78 0.22 3.99
N MET A 206 8.52 1.31 3.81
CA MET A 206 9.24 1.97 4.90
C MET A 206 8.30 2.50 6.00
N GLU A 207 7.15 3.07 5.64
CA GLU A 207 6.13 3.49 6.60
C GLU A 207 5.58 2.31 7.41
N ALA A 208 5.29 1.18 6.76
CA ALA A 208 4.85 -0.03 7.45
C ALA A 208 5.93 -0.58 8.40
N ILE A 209 7.19 -0.66 7.95
CA ILE A 209 8.32 -1.12 8.78
C ILE A 209 8.48 -0.23 10.01
N LYS A 210 8.50 1.10 9.84
CA LYS A 210 8.60 2.05 10.96
C LYS A 210 7.42 1.90 11.92
N TYR A 211 6.21 1.73 11.40
CA TYR A 211 5.02 1.52 12.23
C TYR A 211 5.14 0.26 13.08
N ILE A 212 5.50 -0.88 12.47
CA ILE A 212 5.66 -2.17 13.18
C ILE A 212 6.76 -2.09 14.24
N LEU A 213 7.88 -1.44 13.92
CA LEU A 213 8.99 -1.29 14.84
C LEU A 213 8.68 -0.30 15.98
N GLY A 214 7.85 0.70 15.71
CA GLY A 214 7.56 1.82 16.61
C GLY A 214 8.72 2.80 16.69
N VAL A 215 9.34 3.12 15.55
CA VAL A 215 10.55 3.96 15.45
C VAL A 215 10.41 5.07 14.41
N GLY A 216 11.11 6.17 14.65
CA GLY A 216 11.09 7.35 13.79
C GLY A 216 9.70 8.02 13.72
N ASP A 217 9.57 8.94 12.78
CA ASP A 217 8.30 9.64 12.52
C ASP A 217 7.62 9.06 11.28
N LEU A 218 6.34 8.74 11.41
CA LEU A 218 5.47 8.41 10.28
C LEU A 218 5.02 9.68 9.54
N LEU A 219 4.42 9.49 8.38
CA LEU A 219 3.78 10.57 7.60
C LEU A 219 2.40 10.98 8.13
N THR A 220 2.02 10.52 9.32
CA THR A 220 0.83 10.99 10.01
C THR A 220 0.87 12.51 10.19
N GLY A 221 -0.17 13.21 9.74
CA GLY A 221 -0.20 14.68 9.70
C GLY A 221 0.47 15.33 8.50
N TYR A 222 1.00 14.55 7.54
CA TYR A 222 1.74 15.07 6.39
C TYR A 222 1.39 14.36 5.08
N LEU A 223 1.43 15.12 3.98
CA LEU A 223 1.45 14.59 2.62
C LEU A 223 2.87 14.78 2.08
N LEU A 224 3.58 13.69 1.83
CA LEU A 224 4.86 13.76 1.13
C LEU A 224 4.57 13.74 -0.37
N THR A 225 5.11 14.73 -1.09
CA THR A 225 5.03 14.81 -2.56
C THR A 225 6.43 14.70 -3.15
N TYR A 226 6.56 14.02 -4.28
CA TYR A 226 7.79 13.87 -5.04
C TYR A 226 7.57 14.31 -6.50
N ASP A 227 8.38 15.26 -6.97
CA ASP A 227 8.49 15.64 -8.38
C ASP A 227 9.83 15.13 -8.92
N ALA A 228 9.79 14.08 -9.76
CA ALA A 228 11.00 13.44 -10.27
C ALA A 228 11.72 14.25 -11.34
N LEU A 229 11.04 15.16 -12.04
CA LEU A 229 11.70 16.02 -13.03
C LEU A 229 12.57 17.08 -12.35
N LYS A 230 12.13 17.55 -11.17
CA LYS A 230 12.85 18.52 -10.36
C LYS A 230 13.71 17.90 -9.26
N MET A 231 13.59 16.59 -9.04
CA MET A 231 14.17 15.87 -7.92
C MET A 231 13.83 16.50 -6.57
N GLU A 232 12.56 16.90 -6.40
CA GLU A 232 12.12 17.63 -5.22
C GLU A 232 11.15 16.78 -4.37
N PHE A 233 11.51 16.60 -3.10
CA PHE A 233 10.62 16.07 -2.08
C PHE A 233 10.09 17.20 -1.19
N ARG A 234 8.77 17.27 -1.02
CA ARG A 234 8.14 18.20 -0.07
C ARG A 234 7.29 17.44 0.93
N LYS A 235 7.51 17.68 2.21
CA LYS A 235 6.66 17.20 3.30
C LYS A 235 5.67 18.29 3.67
N VAL A 236 4.46 18.22 3.11
CA VAL A 236 3.41 19.23 3.29
C VAL A 236 2.60 18.90 4.54
N LYS A 237 2.48 19.84 5.48
CA LYS A 237 1.67 19.66 6.69
C LYS A 237 0.18 19.68 6.34
N LEU A 238 -0.56 18.70 6.83
CA LEU A 238 -2.00 18.58 6.62
C LEU A 238 -2.79 19.25 7.76
N PRO A 239 -4.05 19.65 7.52
CA PRO A 239 -4.93 20.17 8.58
C PRO A 239 -5.04 19.16 9.73
N GLN A 240 -4.84 19.65 10.96
CA GLN A 240 -4.94 18.83 12.17
C GLN A 240 -6.37 18.71 12.69
N ASP A 241 -7.24 19.66 12.34
CA ASP A 241 -8.65 19.60 12.72
C ASP A 241 -9.37 18.56 11.87
N THR A 242 -9.74 17.46 12.53
CA THR A 242 -10.46 16.33 11.93
C THR A 242 -11.90 16.24 12.41
N LYS A 243 -12.36 17.15 13.29
CA LYS A 243 -13.65 17.03 14.00
C LYS A 243 -14.84 16.94 13.07
N GLY A 244 -14.81 17.70 11.97
CA GLY A 244 -15.85 17.70 10.94
C GLY A 244 -15.67 16.66 9.83
N CYS A 245 -14.74 15.72 9.96
CA CYS A 245 -14.53 14.69 8.94
C CYS A 245 -15.70 13.70 8.92
N ALA A 246 -16.22 13.40 7.72
CA ALA A 246 -17.34 12.50 7.50
C ALA A 246 -17.12 11.05 8.00
N VAL A 247 -15.87 10.64 8.23
CA VAL A 247 -15.53 9.26 8.67
C VAL A 247 -14.77 9.22 9.98
N CYS A 248 -13.74 10.07 10.17
CA CYS A 248 -12.93 10.05 11.40
C CYS A 248 -13.24 11.16 12.41
N GLY A 249 -14.26 11.99 12.15
CA GLY A 249 -14.65 13.12 12.99
C GLY A 249 -15.43 12.72 14.25
N GLU A 250 -15.83 13.70 15.06
CA GLU A 250 -16.59 13.50 16.30
C GLU A 250 -18.02 13.00 16.01
N HIS A 251 -18.58 13.37 14.85
CA HIS A 251 -19.90 12.98 14.38
C HIS A 251 -19.83 12.47 12.92
N PRO A 252 -19.35 11.24 12.69
CA PRO A 252 -19.20 10.69 11.35
C PRO A 252 -20.56 10.53 10.66
N THR A 253 -20.64 10.94 9.39
CA THR A 253 -21.85 10.82 8.56
C THR A 253 -21.79 9.63 7.62
N ILE A 254 -20.59 9.13 7.31
CA ILE A 254 -20.37 7.89 6.57
C ILE A 254 -20.15 6.79 7.62
N THR A 255 -21.14 5.90 7.75
CA THR A 255 -21.17 4.82 8.75
C THR A 255 -21.21 3.43 8.13
N GLU A 256 -21.39 3.36 6.81
CA GLU A 256 -21.41 2.13 6.03
C GLU A 256 -20.45 2.28 4.84
N LEU A 257 -19.94 1.16 4.35
CA LEU A 257 -19.09 1.12 3.17
C LEU A 257 -19.95 1.05 1.92
N ILE A 258 -19.52 1.75 0.87
CA ILE A 258 -20.15 1.71 -0.45
C ILE A 258 -19.07 1.58 -1.51
N ASP A 259 -19.42 0.94 -2.62
CA ASP A 259 -18.58 0.91 -3.80
C ASP A 259 -18.78 2.21 -4.59
N TYR A 260 -17.74 3.05 -4.61
CA TYR A 260 -17.79 4.30 -5.37
C TYR A 260 -17.68 4.00 -6.86
N GLU A 261 -18.57 4.58 -7.67
CA GLU A 261 -18.46 4.43 -9.12
C GLU A 261 -17.27 5.22 -9.67
N GLN A 262 -16.47 4.58 -10.52
CA GLN A 262 -15.63 5.25 -11.52
C GLN A 262 -15.98 4.66 -12.87
N ALA A 263 -16.16 5.51 -13.89
CA ALA A 263 -16.35 5.02 -15.24
C ALA A 263 -15.06 4.32 -15.70
N GLU A 264 -15.14 3.04 -16.04
CA GLU A 264 -14.12 2.40 -16.86
C GLU A 264 -14.21 3.02 -18.26
N CYS A 265 -13.11 3.54 -18.80
CA CYS A 265 -13.06 3.77 -20.23
C CYS A 265 -12.97 2.39 -20.89
N ASP A 266 -14.07 2.00 -21.55
CA ASP A 266 -14.08 0.94 -22.55
C ASP A 266 -12.81 1.08 -23.39
N GLY A 267 -12.02 0.01 -23.42
CA GLY A 267 -10.79 -0.03 -24.19
C GLY A 267 -11.11 0.40 -25.61
N VAL A 268 -10.59 1.56 -26.02
CA VAL A 268 -10.51 1.87 -27.44
C VAL A 268 -9.54 0.83 -28.00
N HIS A 269 -10.11 -0.22 -28.59
CA HIS A 269 -9.40 -1.07 -29.54
C HIS A 269 -8.86 -0.13 -30.62
N LEU A 270 -7.56 0.16 -30.53
CA LEU A 270 -6.75 0.61 -31.65
C LEU A 270 -6.12 -0.61 -32.31
#